data_AF-A0A4Y2CFD7-F1
#
_entry.id   AF-A0A4Y2CFD7-F1
#
_cell.length_a   1.000
_cell.length_b   1.000
_cell.length_c   1.000
_cell.angle_alpha   90.00
_cell.angle_beta   90.00
_cell.angle_gamma   90.00
#
_symmetry.space_group_name_H-M   'P 1'
#
loop_
_entity.id
_entity.type
_entity.pdbx_description
1 polymer ?
#
loop_
_entity_poly.entity_id
_entity_poly.type
_entity_poly.pdbx_seq_one_letter_code
_entity_poly.pdbx_strand_id
1 'polypeptide(L)'
;MKEPEEQMREYTNVKKVLLDRFKMKPETFRIKFTQHQRKQGALWKELVFEFQNYFDGWIEGLNVKDFKGLKELMIADQLKRRVPNEVKDHFLDEWGELIDPLVIAFKLDQYESVRGHRKVNPVRMAEGKPLDKTNFAENGTPREKR
;
A
#
# COMPACT_ATOMS: atom_id res chain seq x y z
N MET A 1 -20.65 -49.97 -8.04
CA MET A 1 -19.90 -49.12 -8.97
C MET A 1 -20.46 -47.71 -8.81
N LYS A 2 -19.67 -46.72 -8.34
CA LYS A 2 -20.14 -45.32 -8.26
C LYS A 2 -20.59 -44.89 -9.66
N GLU A 3 -21.82 -44.39 -9.78
CA GLU A 3 -22.39 -44.00 -11.08
C GLU A 3 -21.49 -42.97 -11.78
N PRO A 4 -21.38 -42.99 -13.12
CA PRO A 4 -20.54 -42.06 -13.89
C PRO A 4 -20.81 -40.59 -13.56
N GLU A 5 -22.06 -40.26 -13.23
CA GLU A 5 -22.46 -38.90 -12.85
C GLU A 5 -21.88 -38.46 -11.50
N GLU A 6 -21.79 -39.35 -10.51
CA GLU A 6 -21.19 -39.04 -9.22
C GLU A 6 -19.69 -38.73 -9.36
N GLN A 7 -18.99 -39.51 -10.18
CA GLN A 7 -17.57 -39.28 -10.46
C GLN A 7 -17.34 -37.97 -11.20
N MET A 8 -18.24 -37.62 -12.14
CA MET A 8 -18.18 -36.35 -12.87
C MET A 8 -18.48 -35.14 -11.96
N ARG A 9 -19.42 -35.27 -11.03
CA ARG A 9 -19.70 -34.26 -9.99
C ARG A 9 -18.50 -34.08 -9.05
N GLU A 10 -17.91 -35.18 -8.59
CA GLU A 10 -16.74 -35.19 -7.70
C GLU A 10 -15.51 -34.55 -8.37
N TYR A 11 -15.23 -34.90 -9.63
CA TYR A 11 -14.19 -34.25 -10.43
C TYR A 11 -14.42 -32.75 -10.62
N THR A 12 -15.66 -32.35 -10.91
CA THR A 12 -16.03 -30.93 -11.09
C THR A 12 -15.81 -30.15 -9.79
N ASN A 13 -16.14 -30.74 -8.64
CA ASN A 13 -15.93 -30.13 -7.33
C ASN A 13 -14.44 -30.01 -6.98
N VAL A 14 -13.65 -31.07 -7.17
CA VAL A 14 -12.20 -31.04 -6.94
C VAL A 14 -11.52 -30.00 -7.84
N LYS A 15 -11.91 -29.94 -9.12
CA LYS A 15 -11.42 -28.94 -10.07
C LYS A 15 -11.74 -27.51 -9.64
N LYS A 16 -12.96 -27.24 -9.16
CA LYS A 16 -13.34 -25.93 -8.62
C LYS A 16 -12.52 -25.54 -7.40
N VAL A 17 -12.38 -26.44 -6.43
CA VAL A 17 -11.61 -26.18 -5.20
C VAL A 17 -10.14 -25.91 -5.51
N LEU A 18 -9.52 -26.67 -6.42
CA LEU A 18 -8.16 -26.43 -6.86
C LEU A 18 -8.02 -25.09 -7.57
N LEU A 19 -8.93 -24.77 -8.50
CA LEU A 19 -8.92 -23.50 -9.20
C LEU A 19 -9.09 -22.32 -8.24
N ASP A 20 -10.01 -22.40 -7.27
CA ASP A 20 -10.18 -21.36 -6.25
C ASP A 20 -8.93 -21.19 -5.39
N ARG A 21 -8.25 -22.29 -5.03
CA ARG A 21 -7.02 -22.25 -4.24
C ARG A 21 -5.84 -21.63 -4.98
N PHE A 22 -5.78 -21.78 -6.30
CA PHE A 22 -4.71 -21.24 -7.15
C PHE A 22 -5.09 -19.96 -7.89
N LYS A 23 -6.34 -19.48 -7.76
CA LYS A 23 -6.78 -18.24 -8.38
C LYS A 23 -5.96 -17.09 -7.81
N MET A 24 -5.35 -16.30 -8.69
CA MET A 24 -4.66 -15.10 -8.26
C MET A 24 -5.65 -14.13 -7.62
N LYS A 25 -5.24 -13.51 -6.51
CA LYS A 25 -6.05 -12.49 -5.84
C LYS A 25 -6.19 -11.25 -6.75
N PRO A 26 -7.30 -10.50 -6.64
CA PRO A 26 -7.49 -9.28 -7.44
C PRO A 26 -6.36 -8.27 -7.24
N GLU A 27 -5.83 -8.16 -6.02
CA GLU A 27 -4.68 -7.30 -5.72
C GLU A 27 -3.40 -7.72 -6.48
N THR A 28 -3.21 -9.01 -6.75
CA THR A 28 -2.08 -9.49 -7.56
C THR A 28 -2.21 -9.01 -9.01
N PHE A 29 -3.41 -9.06 -9.57
CA PHE A 29 -3.69 -8.54 -10.90
C PHE A 29 -3.46 -7.03 -10.98
N ARG A 30 -3.94 -6.27 -9.99
CA ARG A 30 -3.66 -4.83 -9.86
C ARG A 30 -2.16 -4.54 -9.83
N ILE A 31 -1.39 -5.21 -8.98
CA ILE A 31 0.06 -5.01 -8.89
C ILE A 31 0.72 -5.26 -10.26
N LYS A 32 0.35 -6.36 -10.93
CA LYS A 32 0.85 -6.64 -12.29
C LYS A 32 0.44 -5.55 -13.28
N PHE A 33 -0.83 -5.15 -13.32
CA PHE A 33 -1.30 -4.08 -14.21
C PHE A 33 -0.51 -2.77 -14.03
N THR A 34 -0.13 -2.43 -12.79
CA THR A 34 0.52 -1.15 -12.47
C THR A 34 2.04 -1.15 -12.58
N GLN A 35 2.68 -2.28 -12.26
CA GLN A 35 4.14 -2.38 -12.21
C GLN A 35 4.75 -3.08 -13.42
N HIS A 36 3.95 -3.79 -14.21
CA HIS A 36 4.47 -4.56 -15.34
C HIS A 36 5.09 -3.65 -16.40
N GLN A 37 6.30 -4.00 -16.80
CA GLN A 37 7.10 -3.28 -17.78
C GLN A 37 7.33 -4.17 -18.99
N ARG A 38 7.43 -3.54 -20.16
CA ARG A 38 7.76 -4.25 -21.39
C ARG A 38 9.15 -4.89 -21.27
N LYS A 39 9.24 -6.19 -21.56
CA LYS A 39 10.52 -6.90 -21.63
C LYS A 39 11.32 -6.47 -22.86
N GLN A 40 12.64 -6.53 -22.75
CA GLN A 40 13.51 -6.31 -23.90
C GLN A 40 13.22 -7.36 -24.99
N GLY A 41 13.00 -6.92 -26.22
CA GLY A 41 12.64 -7.78 -27.34
C GLY A 41 11.15 -8.16 -27.44
N ALA A 42 10.32 -7.87 -26.43
CA ALA A 42 8.88 -8.11 -26.50
C ALA A 42 8.16 -7.06 -27.36
N LEU A 43 7.10 -7.49 -28.04
CA LEU A 43 6.28 -6.63 -28.89
C LEU A 43 5.33 -5.78 -28.04
N TRP A 44 5.05 -4.55 -28.47
CA TRP A 44 4.07 -3.69 -27.80
C TRP A 44 2.67 -4.33 -27.74
N LYS A 45 2.29 -5.09 -28.76
CA LYS A 45 1.00 -5.82 -28.79
C LYS A 45 0.90 -6.89 -27.69
N GLU A 46 2.01 -7.51 -27.32
CA GLU A 46 2.06 -8.51 -26.24
C GLU A 46 1.82 -7.82 -24.91
N LEU A 47 2.43 -6.65 -24.70
CA LEU A 47 2.20 -5.84 -23.50
C LEU A 47 0.74 -5.38 -23.38
N VAL A 48 0.12 -4.98 -24.49
CA VAL A 48 -1.31 -4.62 -24.49
C VAL A 48 -2.18 -5.81 -24.10
N PHE A 49 -1.90 -6.99 -24.65
CA PHE A 49 -2.62 -8.22 -24.30
C PHE A 49 -2.43 -8.60 -22.82
N GLU A 50 -1.20 -8.48 -22.30
CA GLU A 50 -0.91 -8.69 -20.89
C GLU A 50 -1.69 -7.69 -20.00
N PHE A 51 -1.72 -6.40 -20.36
CA PHE A 51 -2.50 -5.40 -19.63
C PHE A 51 -4.00 -5.66 -19.66
N GLN A 52 -4.55 -6.09 -20.80
CA GLN A 52 -5.96 -6.48 -20.88
C GLN A 52 -6.26 -7.66 -19.93
N ASN A 53 -5.46 -8.72 -20.00
CA ASN A 53 -5.63 -9.89 -19.12
C ASN A 53 -5.50 -9.52 -17.63
N TYR A 54 -4.56 -8.64 -17.26
CA TYR A 54 -4.45 -8.20 -15.88
C TYR A 54 -5.63 -7.34 -15.44
N PHE A 55 -6.09 -6.45 -16.30
CA PHE A 55 -7.23 -5.59 -16.00
C PHE A 55 -8.52 -6.41 -15.86
N ASP A 56 -8.78 -7.33 -16.79
CA ASP A 56 -9.94 -8.21 -16.78
C ASP A 56 -9.96 -9.08 -15.52
N GLY A 57 -8.82 -9.72 -15.20
CA GLY A 57 -8.68 -10.50 -13.96
C GLY A 57 -8.89 -9.67 -12.69
N TRP A 58 -8.53 -8.39 -12.71
CA TRP A 58 -8.73 -7.49 -11.57
C TRP A 58 -10.20 -7.11 -11.39
N ILE A 59 -10.88 -6.69 -12.47
CA ILE A 59 -12.30 -6.28 -12.41
C ILE A 59 -13.22 -7.48 -12.12
N GLU A 60 -12.93 -8.65 -12.70
CA GLU A 60 -13.67 -9.89 -12.44
C GLU A 60 -13.46 -10.35 -10.99
N GLY A 61 -12.22 -10.28 -10.51
CA GLY A 61 -11.88 -10.65 -9.15
C GLY A 61 -12.57 -9.80 -8.08
N LEU A 62 -12.86 -8.54 -8.40
CA LEU A 62 -13.60 -7.60 -7.55
C LEU A 62 -15.09 -7.54 -7.87
N ASN A 63 -15.56 -8.37 -8.82
CA ASN A 63 -16.96 -8.43 -9.24
C ASN A 63 -17.52 -7.06 -9.69
N VAL A 64 -16.70 -6.25 -10.37
CA VAL A 64 -17.10 -4.95 -10.92
C VAL A 64 -17.87 -5.19 -12.22
N LYS A 65 -19.18 -4.90 -12.22
CA LYS A 65 -20.08 -5.22 -13.34
C LYS A 65 -20.50 -4.02 -14.18
N ASP A 66 -20.37 -2.82 -13.65
CA ASP A 66 -20.89 -1.61 -14.25
C ASP A 66 -19.84 -0.50 -14.34
N PHE A 67 -20.14 0.49 -15.17
CA PHE A 67 -19.24 1.63 -15.36
C PHE A 67 -19.06 2.46 -14.08
N LYS A 68 -20.08 2.47 -13.20
CA LYS A 68 -20.00 3.14 -11.90
C LYS A 68 -18.95 2.48 -11.01
N GLY A 69 -19.04 1.16 -10.81
CA GLY A 69 -18.06 0.41 -10.04
C GLY A 69 -16.65 0.51 -10.62
N LEU A 70 -16.53 0.58 -11.96
CA LEU A 70 -15.25 0.83 -12.60
C LEU A 70 -14.68 2.22 -12.25
N LYS A 71 -15.50 3.29 -12.29
CA LYS A 71 -15.05 4.63 -11.88
C LYS A 71 -14.59 4.64 -10.42
N GLU A 72 -15.37 4.04 -9.53
CA GLU A 72 -15.04 3.92 -8.11
C GLU A 72 -13.70 3.19 -7.93
N LEU A 73 -13.51 2.04 -8.61
CA LEU A 73 -12.25 1.31 -8.60
C LEU A 73 -11.07 2.16 -9.07
N MET A 74 -11.22 2.91 -10.17
CA MET A 74 -10.15 3.76 -10.70
C MET A 74 -9.79 4.90 -9.74
N ILE A 75 -10.77 5.55 -9.13
CA ILE A 75 -10.54 6.61 -8.14
C ILE A 75 -9.90 6.02 -6.88
N ALA A 76 -10.38 4.88 -6.41
CA ALA A 76 -9.83 4.16 -5.28
C ALA A 76 -8.36 3.78 -5.52
N ASP A 77 -8.01 3.21 -6.68
CA ASP A 77 -6.61 2.88 -7.00
C ASP A 77 -5.72 4.12 -7.03
N GLN A 78 -6.23 5.23 -7.58
CA GLN A 78 -5.51 6.50 -7.57
C GLN A 78 -5.28 7.04 -6.16
N LEU A 79 -6.27 6.94 -5.27
CA LEU A 79 -6.10 7.29 -3.86
C LEU A 79 -5.07 6.38 -3.19
N LYS A 80 -5.20 5.07 -3.37
CA LYS A 80 -4.29 4.06 -2.82
C LYS A 80 -2.84 4.32 -3.23
N ARG A 81 -2.56 4.80 -4.44
CA ARG A 81 -1.18 5.14 -4.87
C ARG A 81 -0.56 6.32 -4.12
N ARG A 82 -1.37 7.24 -3.58
CA ARG A 82 -0.90 8.43 -2.84
C ARG A 82 -0.64 8.16 -1.37
N VAL A 83 -1.20 7.06 -0.83
CA VAL A 83 -1.04 6.68 0.58
C VAL A 83 0.36 6.10 0.82
N PRO A 84 1.13 6.58 1.82
CA PRO A 84 2.41 6.01 2.20
C PRO A 84 2.31 4.54 2.62
N ASN A 85 3.35 3.74 2.35
CA ASN A 85 3.33 2.30 2.66
C ASN A 85 3.13 2.02 4.16
N GLU A 86 3.68 2.84 5.04
CA GLU A 86 3.48 2.73 6.50
C GLU A 86 2.01 2.75 6.92
N VAL A 87 1.18 3.49 6.18
CA VAL A 87 -0.27 3.57 6.41
C VAL A 87 -0.97 2.37 5.75
N LYS A 88 -0.53 1.95 4.57
CA LYS A 88 -1.06 0.75 3.89
C LYS A 88 -0.85 -0.51 4.70
N ASP A 89 0.29 -0.63 5.38
CA ASP A 89 0.65 -1.81 6.17
C ASP A 89 -0.37 -2.09 7.29
N HIS A 90 -1.08 -1.06 7.74
CA HIS A 90 -2.17 -1.20 8.70
C HIS A 90 -3.45 -1.84 8.16
N PHE A 91 -3.63 -1.83 6.84
CA PHE A 91 -4.86 -2.25 6.17
C PHE A 91 -4.63 -3.44 5.22
N LEU A 92 -3.46 -4.09 5.25
CA LEU A 92 -3.03 -5.06 4.23
C LEU A 92 -4.08 -6.12 3.88
N ASP A 93 -4.77 -6.66 4.89
CA ASP A 93 -5.75 -7.73 4.71
C ASP A 93 -6.98 -7.29 3.92
N GLU A 94 -7.41 -6.03 4.11
CA GLU A 94 -8.60 -5.46 3.45
C GLU A 94 -8.26 -4.53 2.27
N TRP A 95 -6.99 -4.11 2.14
CA TRP A 95 -6.56 -3.10 1.18
C TRP A 95 -6.91 -3.45 -0.26
N GLY A 96 -6.79 -4.73 -0.62
CA GLY A 96 -7.10 -5.23 -1.97
C GLY A 96 -8.59 -5.26 -2.29
N GLU A 97 -9.45 -5.30 -1.28
CA GLU A 97 -10.91 -5.44 -1.42
C GLU A 97 -11.64 -4.08 -1.38
N LEU A 98 -10.96 -3.02 -0.94
CA LEU A 98 -11.55 -1.68 -0.90
C LEU A 98 -11.72 -1.10 -2.31
N ILE A 99 -12.97 -1.03 -2.78
CA ILE A 99 -13.32 -0.46 -4.09
C ILE A 99 -13.90 0.95 -3.94
N ASP A 100 -14.57 1.23 -2.82
CA ASP A 100 -15.23 2.52 -2.58
C ASP A 100 -14.20 3.59 -2.14
N PRO A 101 -13.99 4.65 -2.92
CA PRO A 101 -13.08 5.74 -2.57
C PRO A 101 -13.41 6.44 -1.25
N LEU A 102 -14.70 6.60 -0.93
CA LEU A 102 -15.13 7.30 0.27
C LEU A 102 -14.85 6.47 1.52
N VAL A 103 -15.03 5.15 1.44
CA VAL A 103 -14.69 4.24 2.53
C VAL A 103 -13.18 4.24 2.78
N ILE A 104 -12.37 4.26 1.72
CA ILE A 104 -10.91 4.38 1.85
C ILE A 104 -10.53 5.70 2.51
N ALA A 105 -11.06 6.83 2.01
CA ALA A 105 -10.78 8.16 2.56
C ALA A 105 -11.16 8.23 4.05
N PHE A 106 -12.35 7.76 4.41
CA PHE A 106 -12.81 7.73 5.78
C PHE A 106 -11.88 6.93 6.71
N LYS A 107 -11.42 5.75 6.26
CA LYS A 107 -10.45 4.93 7.03
C LYS A 107 -9.10 5.63 7.20
N LEU A 108 -8.63 6.33 6.17
CA LEU A 108 -7.39 7.11 6.23
C LEU A 108 -7.52 8.28 7.21
N ASP A 109 -8.61 9.03 7.16
CA ASP A 109 -8.88 10.14 8.06
C ASP A 109 -8.96 9.69 9.53
N GLN A 110 -9.61 8.54 9.79
CA GLN A 110 -9.64 7.95 11.13
C GLN A 110 -8.24 7.57 11.63
N TYR A 111 -7.45 6.94 10.76
CA TYR A 111 -6.07 6.57 11.10
C TYR A 111 -5.22 7.80 11.42
N GLU A 112 -5.33 8.86 10.61
CA GLU A 112 -4.63 10.12 10.82
C GLU A 112 -5.08 10.83 12.09
N SER A 113 -6.36 10.78 12.46
CA SER A 113 -6.84 11.33 13.73
C SER A 113 -6.17 10.64 14.93
N VAL A 114 -6.15 9.30 14.94
CA VAL A 114 -5.51 8.50 16.02
C VAL A 114 -4.00 8.70 16.07
N ARG A 115 -3.33 8.78 14.91
CA ARG A 115 -1.88 8.98 14.80
C ARG A 115 -1.45 10.42 15.02
N GLY A 116 -2.29 11.39 14.66
CA GLY A 116 -2.08 12.82 14.82
C GLY A 116 -1.95 13.20 16.30
N HIS A 117 -2.74 12.57 17.17
CA HIS A 117 -2.58 12.70 18.62
C HIS A 117 -1.29 12.06 19.17
N ARG A 118 -0.67 11.11 18.46
CA ARG A 118 0.60 10.47 18.85
C ARG A 118 1.85 11.23 18.38
N LYS A 119 1.72 12.21 17.47
CA LYS A 119 2.88 12.97 16.95
C LYS A 119 3.37 14.12 17.84
N VAL A 120 2.77 14.33 19.02
CA VAL A 120 3.33 15.24 20.04
C VAL A 120 4.19 14.44 21.03
N ASN A 121 5.40 14.07 20.59
CA ASN A 121 6.64 14.12 21.39
C ASN A 121 7.79 13.39 20.68
N PRO A 122 8.79 14.15 20.24
CA PRO A 122 10.16 13.72 20.38
C PRO A 122 10.90 14.78 21.22
N VAL A 123 10.69 14.78 22.54
CA VAL A 123 11.66 15.46 23.41
C VAL A 123 12.88 14.54 23.48
N ARG A 124 13.85 14.88 22.64
CA ARG A 124 15.23 14.41 22.69
C ARG A 124 15.77 14.62 24.11
N MET A 125 15.92 13.54 24.88
CA MET A 125 16.75 13.52 26.06
C MET A 125 18.12 12.97 25.66
N ALA A 126 18.99 13.82 25.12
CA ALA A 126 20.42 13.50 24.98
C ALA A 126 21.24 14.75 24.62
N GLU A 127 21.59 15.57 25.61
CA GLU A 127 22.84 16.34 25.66
C GLU A 127 23.18 16.44 27.17
N GLY A 128 24.17 15.75 27.74
CA GLY A 128 25.55 15.59 27.29
C GLY A 128 26.39 16.70 27.93
N LYS A 129 26.88 16.51 29.17
CA LYS A 129 27.91 17.39 29.75
C LYS A 129 29.21 17.29 28.93
N PRO A 130 29.99 18.38 28.82
CA PRO A 130 31.42 18.23 29.10
C PRO A 130 32.11 19.40 29.84
N LEU A 131 32.89 19.00 30.85
CA LEU A 131 34.26 19.38 31.27
C LEU A 131 34.80 20.83 31.14
N ASP A 132 35.03 21.38 32.33
CA ASP A 132 36.09 22.24 32.93
C ASP A 132 37.32 22.76 32.12
N LYS A 133 37.82 23.91 32.66
CA LYS A 133 39.14 24.59 32.60
C LYS A 133 39.35 25.69 31.56
N THR A 134 39.42 26.94 32.03
CA THR A 134 40.72 27.62 32.26
C THR A 134 40.55 28.93 33.04
N ASN A 135 41.28 29.04 34.15
CA ASN A 135 41.54 30.27 34.89
C ASN A 135 42.52 31.15 34.09
N PHE A 136 42.21 32.44 33.97
CA PHE A 136 43.23 33.49 33.92
C PHE A 136 42.82 34.58 34.89
N ALA A 137 43.55 34.62 36.01
CA ALA A 137 43.55 35.73 36.94
C ALA A 137 44.64 36.73 36.52
N GLU A 138 44.37 37.98 36.86
CA GLU A 138 45.34 39.02 37.26
C GLU A 138 46.03 39.95 36.23
N ASN A 139 45.60 41.21 36.37
CA ASN A 139 46.41 42.42 36.63
C ASN A 139 46.83 43.33 35.47
N GLY A 140 46.32 44.58 35.52
CA GLY A 140 46.79 45.72 34.74
C GLY A 140 45.89 46.96 34.89
N THR A 141 46.29 47.90 35.75
CA THR A 141 45.64 49.12 36.28
C THR A 141 45.13 50.19 35.27
N PRO A 142 44.32 51.18 35.76
CA PRO A 142 43.49 52.08 34.95
C PRO A 142 44.15 53.43 34.62
N ARG A 143 43.68 54.12 33.56
CA ARG A 143 43.86 55.57 33.44
C ARG A 143 42.75 56.26 32.64
N GLU A 144 42.14 57.20 33.34
CA GLU A 144 41.13 58.18 32.96
C GLU A 144 41.72 59.31 32.07
N LYS A 145 40.83 59.95 31.30
CA LYS A 145 40.69 61.39 31.01
C LYS A 145 40.48 61.72 29.52
N ARG A 146 39.26 62.13 29.20
CA ARG A 146 38.96 63.53 28.86
C ARG A 146 37.53 63.87 29.24
#